data_AF-A0A2K2VSB3-F1
#
_entry.id   AF-A0A2K2VSB3-F1
#
_cell.length_a   1.000
_cell.length_b   1.000
_cell.length_c   1.000
_cell.angle_alpha   90.00
_cell.angle_beta   90.00
_cell.angle_gamma   90.00
#
_symmetry.space_group_name_H-M   'P 1'
#
loop_
_entity.id
_entity.type
_entity.pdbx_description
1 polymer ?
#
loop_
_entity_poly.entity_id
_entity_poly.type
_entity_poly.pdbx_seq_one_letter_code
_entity_poly.pdbx_strand_id
1 'polypeptide(L)' 'SYVFIMKEGGQMLVHPSLVGQSLKDKAEPAYNACSKATADGTWVGYEWKGKEKNTYVRKTKDGLIVGSGY' A
#
# COMPACT_ATOMS: atom_id res chain seq x y z
N SER A 1 -12.68 0.42 5.68
CA SER A 1 -11.85 0.14 4.49
C SER A 1 -11.73 1.42 3.67
N TYR A 2 -10.56 1.66 3.06
CA TYR A 2 -10.33 2.80 2.16
C TYR A 2 -9.37 2.38 1.04
N VAL A 3 -9.38 3.14 -0.06
CA VAL A 3 -8.46 2.95 -1.19
C VAL A 3 -7.25 3.88 -1.03
N PHE A 4 -6.08 3.41 -1.41
CA PHE A 4 -4.88 4.22 -1.54
C PHE A 4 -4.19 4.00 -2.87
N ILE A 5 -3.39 4.99 -3.29
CA ILE A 5 -2.51 4.91 -4.44
C ILE A 5 -1.12 5.34 -4.00
N MET A 6 -0.12 4.52 -4.32
CA MET A 6 1.28 4.68 -3.90
C MET A 6 2.21 4.53 -5.11
N LYS A 7 3.27 5.33 -5.20
CA LYS A 7 4.37 5.09 -6.14
C LYS A 7 5.22 3.90 -5.68
N GLU A 8 5.98 3.27 -6.58
CA GLU A 8 6.88 2.15 -6.21
C GLU A 8 7.83 2.49 -5.05
N GLY A 9 8.32 3.74 -4.99
CA GLY A 9 9.20 4.23 -3.92
C GLY A 9 8.49 4.51 -2.58
N GLY A 10 7.19 4.23 -2.45
CA GLY A 10 6.45 4.36 -1.20
C GLY A 10 5.71 5.69 -1.02
N GLN A 11 5.89 6.68 -1.91
CA GLN A 11 5.17 7.95 -1.80
C GLN A 11 3.67 7.77 -2.06
N MET A 12 2.84 8.22 -1.12
CA MET A 12 1.39 8.14 -1.24
C MET A 12 0.83 9.28 -2.08
N LEU A 13 0.10 8.94 -3.14
CA LEU A 13 -0.65 9.87 -3.99
C LEU A 13 -2.08 10.06 -3.48
N VAL A 14 -2.69 8.97 -3.00
CA VAL A 14 -4.03 8.97 -2.41
C VAL A 14 -3.95 8.21 -1.09
N HIS A 15 -4.32 8.85 0.01
CA HIS A 15 -4.47 8.25 1.32
C HIS A 15 -5.30 9.18 2.21
N PRO A 16 -6.07 8.69 3.20
CA PRO A 16 -6.84 9.56 4.10
C PRO A 16 -5.99 10.60 4.86
N SER A 17 -4.72 10.30 5.12
CA SER A 17 -3.85 11.14 5.98
C SER A 17 -2.37 11.19 5.61
N LEU A 18 -1.94 10.47 4.57
CA LEU A 18 -0.50 10.31 4.25
C LEU A 18 -0.12 10.86 2.87
N VAL A 19 -1.00 11.60 2.19
CA VAL A 19 -0.70 12.18 0.87
C VAL A 19 0.62 12.97 0.91
N GLY A 20 1.48 12.72 -0.07
CA GLY A 20 2.81 13.32 -0.19
C GLY A 20 3.89 12.65 0.67
N GLN A 21 3.52 11.83 1.66
CA GLN A 21 4.45 11.16 2.56
C GLN A 21 4.86 9.78 2.04
N SER A 22 6.01 9.28 2.51
CA SER A 22 6.52 7.95 2.22
C SER A 22 5.95 6.93 3.21
N LEU A 23 5.22 5.92 2.71
CA LEU A 23 4.77 4.79 3.51
C LEU A 23 5.96 3.98 4.05
N LYS A 24 7.05 3.89 3.27
CA LYS A 24 8.28 3.21 3.69
C LYS A 24 8.82 3.80 5.00
N ASP A 25 8.82 5.13 5.11
CA ASP A 25 9.38 5.82 6.29
C ASP A 25 8.42 5.79 7.48
N LYS A 26 7.11 5.72 7.22
CA LYS A 26 6.07 5.74 8.26
C LYS A 26 5.70 4.36 8.78
N ALA A 27 5.84 3.33 7.94
CA ALA A 27 5.39 1.97 8.20
C ALA A 27 6.03 0.99 7.21
N GLU A 28 7.32 0.73 7.40
CA GLU A 28 8.10 -0.19 6.56
C GLU A 28 7.45 -1.58 6.36
N PRO A 29 6.86 -2.24 7.39
CA PRO A 29 6.19 -3.53 7.18
C PRO A 29 5.03 -3.46 6.19
N ALA A 30 4.22 -2.40 6.26
CA ALA A 30 3.10 -2.17 5.35
C ALA A 30 3.57 -1.87 3.93
N TYR A 31 4.63 -1.06 3.78
CA TYR A 31 5.26 -0.81 2.50
C TYR A 31 5.82 -2.11 1.89
N ASN A 32 6.59 -2.88 2.63
CA ASN A 32 7.19 -4.13 2.16
C ASN A 32 6.13 -5.14 1.71
N ALA A 33 4.99 -5.19 2.42
CA ALA A 33 3.87 -6.02 2.02
C ALA A 33 3.21 -5.48 0.74
N CYS A 34 2.81 -4.20 0.71
CA CYS A 34 2.09 -3.61 -0.42
C CYS A 34 2.93 -3.55 -1.70
N SER A 35 4.26 -3.45 -1.59
CA SER A 35 5.20 -3.50 -2.73
C SER A 35 5.27 -4.86 -3.43
N LYS A 36 4.67 -5.91 -2.87
CA LYS A 36 4.49 -7.21 -3.52
C LYS A 36 3.33 -7.23 -4.54
N ALA A 37 2.72 -6.07 -4.81
CA ALA A 37 1.64 -5.93 -5.77
C ALA A 37 2.03 -6.49 -7.16
N THR A 38 1.12 -7.27 -7.74
CA THR A 38 1.26 -7.85 -9.08
C THR A 38 0.32 -7.15 -10.06
N ALA A 39 0.51 -7.37 -11.36
CA ALA A 39 -0.38 -6.83 -12.39
C ALA A 39 -1.80 -7.41 -12.32
N ASP A 40 -1.93 -8.67 -11.85
CA ASP A 40 -3.22 -9.35 -11.63
C ASP A 40 -3.83 -9.02 -10.27
N GLY A 41 -3.02 -8.46 -9.38
CA GLY A 41 -3.36 -8.18 -7.99
C GLY A 41 -3.09 -9.36 -7.06
N THR A 42 -2.95 -9.07 -5.78
CA THR A 42 -2.72 -10.07 -4.74
C THR A 42 -3.15 -9.55 -3.37
N TRP A 43 -3.43 -10.46 -2.44
CA TRP A 43 -3.69 -10.14 -1.05
C TRP A 43 -2.39 -10.19 -0.24
N VAL A 44 -2.17 -9.18 0.59
CA VAL A 44 -1.01 -9.10 1.48
C VAL A 44 -1.45 -8.84 2.91
N GLY A 45 -0.77 -9.50 3.85
CA GLY A 45 -0.92 -9.31 5.28
C GLY A 45 0.23 -8.50 5.85
N TYR A 46 -0.05 -7.59 6.78
CA TYR A 46 0.95 -6.86 7.57
C TYR A 46 0.37 -6.31 8.86
N GLU A 47 1.24 -5.96 9.80
CA GLU A 47 0.84 -5.25 11.02
C GLU A 47 0.77 -3.73 10.78
N TRP A 48 -0.32 -3.11 11.24
CA TRP A 48 -0.51 -1.67 11.25
C TRP A 48 -0.98 -1.21 12.62
N LYS A 49 -0.16 -0.42 13.32
CA LYS A 49 -0.46 0.11 14.67
C LYS A 49 -0.90 -1.00 15.65
N GLY A 50 -0.19 -2.13 15.67
CA GLY A 50 -0.50 -3.25 16.57
C GLY A 50 -1.68 -4.13 16.15
N LYS A 51 -2.23 -3.94 14.93
CA LYS A 51 -3.33 -4.76 14.41
C LYS A 51 -2.95 -5.38 13.08
N GLU A 52 -3.29 -6.64 12.87
CA GLU A 52 -3.18 -7.25 11.55
C GLU A 52 -4.12 -6.58 10.55
N LYS A 53 -3.61 -6.41 9.33
CA LYS A 53 -4.32 -5.87 8.18
C LYS A 53 -4.14 -6.80 7.01
N ASN A 54 -5.23 -7.02 6.28
CA ASN A 54 -5.24 -7.66 4.97
C ASN A 54 -5.65 -6.65 3.92
N THR A 55 -4.82 -6.50 2.91
CA THR A 55 -4.99 -5.49 1.86
C THR A 55 -4.84 -6.17 0.51
N TYR A 56 -5.81 -5.97 -0.37
CA TYR A 56 -5.66 -6.28 -1.78
C TYR A 56 -4.83 -5.18 -2.43
N VAL A 57 -3.78 -5.54 -3.16
CA VAL A 57 -2.92 -4.62 -3.87
C VAL A 57 -2.73 -5.03 -5.31
N ARG A 58 -2.69 -4.06 -6.22
CA ARG A 58 -2.45 -4.28 -7.65
C ARG A 58 -1.52 -3.22 -8.21
N LYS A 59 -0.59 -3.64 -9.07
CA LYS A 59 0.31 -2.76 -9.80
C LYS A 59 -0.31 -2.37 -11.14
N THR A 60 -0.34 -1.08 -11.45
CA THR A 60 -0.81 -0.55 -12.73
C THR A 60 0.28 -0.66 -13.80
N LYS A 61 -0.08 -0.43 -15.07
CA LYS A 61 0.87 -0.42 -16.19
C LYS A 61 1.97 0.64 -16.02
N ASP A 62 1.64 1.76 -15.39
CA ASP A 62 2.57 2.88 -15.14
C ASP A 62 3.34 2.72 -13.81
N GLY A 63 3.29 1.54 -13.18
CA GLY A 63 4.05 1.23 -11.97
C GLY A 63 3.43 1.73 -10.66
N LEU A 64 2.24 2.32 -10.67
CA LEU A 64 1.55 2.70 -9.43
C LEU A 64 0.99 1.47 -8.72
N ILE A 65 0.93 1.52 -7.39
CA ILE A 65 0.31 0.49 -6.56
C ILE A 65 -1.02 1.04 -6.05
N VAL A 66 -2.11 0.38 -6.40
CA VAL A 66 -3.46 0.65 -5.88
C VAL A 66 -3.76 -0.41 -4.83
N GLY A 67 -4.19 0.02 -3.65
CA GLY A 67 -4.52 -0.91 -2.57
C GLY A 67 -5.84 -0.57 -1.87
N SER A 68 -6.51 -1.59 -1.35
CA SER A 68 -7.68 -1.46 -0.49
C SER A 68 -7.70 -2.59 0.53
N GLY A 69 -7.89 -2.26 1.80
CA GLY A 69 -7.89 -3.21 2.90
C GLY A 69 -8.83 -2.79 4.02
N TYR A 70 -9.07 -3.69 4.99
CA TYR A 70 -9.96 -3.45 6.13
C TYR A 70 -9.23 -3.44 7.45
#